data_AF-A0A1I2FQP3-F1
#
_entry.id   AF-A0A1I2FQP3-F1
#
_cell.length_a   1.000
_cell.length_b   1.000
_cell.length_c   1.000
_cell.angle_alpha   90.00
_cell.angle_beta   90.00
_cell.angle_gamma   90.00
#
_symmetry.space_group_name_H-M   'P 1'
#
loop_
_entity.id
_entity.type
_entity.pdbx_description
1 polymer ?
#
loop_
_entity_poly.entity_id
_entity_poly.type
_entity_poly.pdbx_seq_one_letter_code
_entity_poly.pdbx_strand_id
1 'polypeptide(L)'
;MTDHDPDEPTDAELLLEDLAADLVGERRHEPLLVRLFAAEAGVWHDLDELAEGLPLVRARLDELDALPIHVSWIDLPDSIHGEGYCTITFYCERGHLYRLALYNRGLLARRRGEPGPPRPPGRLLN
;
A
#
# COMPACT_ATOMS: atom_id res chain seq x y z
N MET A 1 -14.19 -6.19 -34.58
CA MET A 1 -14.89 -5.62 -33.42
C MET A 1 -14.75 -6.67 -32.35
N THR A 2 -13.65 -6.64 -31.62
CA THR A 2 -13.34 -7.64 -30.59
C THR A 2 -14.31 -7.40 -29.46
N ASP A 3 -15.08 -8.42 -29.11
CA ASP A 3 -15.89 -8.48 -27.90
C ASP A 3 -14.90 -8.27 -26.74
N HIS A 4 -14.99 -7.14 -26.05
CA HIS A 4 -14.23 -6.94 -24.82
C HIS A 4 -15.00 -7.70 -23.75
N ASP A 5 -14.40 -8.79 -23.27
CA ASP A 5 -14.93 -9.50 -22.12
C ASP A 5 -14.93 -8.52 -20.93
N PRO A 6 -16.09 -8.15 -20.37
CA PRO A 6 -16.15 -7.20 -19.26
C PRO A 6 -15.45 -7.70 -18.00
N ASP A 7 -15.11 -9.00 -17.93
CA ASP A 7 -14.39 -9.61 -16.82
C ASP A 7 -12.87 -9.66 -17.04
N GLU A 8 -12.35 -9.28 -18.22
CA GLU A 8 -10.91 -9.23 -18.47
C GLU A 8 -10.30 -7.96 -17.86
N PRO A 9 -9.25 -8.07 -17.01
CA PRO A 9 -8.65 -6.90 -16.39
C PRO A 9 -8.02 -6.00 -17.46
N THR A 10 -8.25 -4.71 -17.33
CA THR A 10 -7.63 -3.72 -18.20
C THR A 10 -6.13 -3.62 -17.95
N ASP A 11 -5.36 -3.13 -18.93
CA ASP A 11 -3.91 -2.90 -18.75
C ASP A 11 -3.63 -2.00 -17.53
N ALA A 12 -4.47 -0.98 -17.28
CA ALA A 12 -4.33 -0.08 -16.13
C ALA A 12 -4.57 -0.79 -14.79
N GLU A 13 -5.48 -1.76 -14.75
CA GLU A 13 -5.74 -2.59 -13.58
C GLU A 13 -4.56 -3.49 -13.24
N LEU A 14 -3.97 -4.11 -14.26
CA LEU A 14 -2.78 -4.95 -14.11
C LEU A 14 -1.58 -4.11 -13.64
N LEU A 15 -1.37 -2.93 -14.24
CA LEU A 15 -0.28 -2.04 -13.84
C LEU A 15 -0.43 -1.55 -12.39
N LEU A 16 -1.65 -1.20 -11.96
CA LEU A 16 -1.89 -0.79 -10.58
C LEU A 16 -1.68 -1.94 -9.59
N GLU A 17 -2.04 -3.17 -9.98
CA GLU A 17 -1.77 -4.38 -9.19
C GLU A 17 -0.27 -4.62 -9.02
N ASP A 18 0.47 -4.61 -10.13
CA ASP A 18 1.92 -4.80 -10.14
C ASP A 18 2.65 -3.73 -9.32
N LEU A 19 2.21 -2.47 -9.45
CA LEU A 19 2.74 -1.37 -8.63
C LEU A 19 2.48 -1.63 -7.14
N ALA A 20 1.23 -1.90 -6.77
CA ALA A 20 0.88 -2.12 -5.37
C ALA A 20 1.70 -3.27 -4.77
N ALA A 21 1.84 -4.38 -5.51
CA ALA A 21 2.63 -5.54 -5.11
C ALA A 21 4.13 -5.22 -4.95
N ASP A 22 4.73 -4.49 -5.89
CA ASP A 22 6.14 -4.08 -5.81
C ASP A 22 6.38 -3.17 -4.59
N LEU A 23 5.58 -2.11 -4.45
CA LEU A 23 5.76 -1.10 -3.39
C LEU A 23 5.61 -1.69 -1.97
N VAL A 24 4.71 -2.66 -1.78
CA VAL A 24 4.52 -3.30 -0.46
C VAL A 24 5.40 -4.54 -0.26
N GLY A 25 5.80 -5.20 -1.34
CA GLY A 25 6.49 -6.50 -1.30
C GLY A 25 8.02 -6.37 -1.27
N GLU A 26 8.57 -5.36 -1.93
CA GLU A 26 10.02 -5.24 -2.11
C GLU A 26 10.71 -4.38 -1.05
N ARG A 27 11.80 -4.90 -0.48
CA ARG A 27 12.57 -4.21 0.57
C ARG A 27 13.14 -2.86 0.12
N ARG A 28 13.44 -2.72 -1.18
CA ARG A 28 13.99 -1.48 -1.76
C ARG A 28 13.02 -0.30 -1.64
N HIS A 29 11.72 -0.57 -1.47
CA HIS A 29 10.66 0.42 -1.35
C HIS A 29 10.21 0.68 0.10
N GLU A 30 10.84 0.03 1.11
CA GLU A 30 10.55 0.28 2.53
C GLU A 30 10.57 1.78 2.95
N PRO A 31 11.45 2.66 2.40
CA PRO A 31 11.39 4.09 2.71
C PRO A 31 10.05 4.76 2.41
N LEU A 32 9.33 4.32 1.37
CA LEU A 32 7.99 4.82 1.07
C LEU A 32 7.01 4.42 2.18
N LEU A 33 7.04 3.16 2.60
CA LEU A 33 6.16 2.65 3.64
C LEU A 33 6.41 3.35 4.98
N VAL A 34 7.67 3.67 5.29
CA VAL A 34 8.01 4.47 6.48
C VAL A 34 7.36 5.84 6.42
N ARG A 35 7.40 6.53 5.26
CA ARG A 35 6.75 7.83 5.09
C ARG A 35 5.23 7.73 5.15
N LEU A 36 4.65 6.73 4.50
CA LEU A 36 3.22 6.47 4.52
C LEU A 36 2.72 6.26 5.95
N PHE A 37 3.40 5.42 6.74
CA PHE A 37 2.99 5.15 8.13
C PHE A 37 3.32 6.26 9.12
N ALA A 38 4.13 7.24 8.74
CA ALA A 38 4.29 8.48 9.50
C ALA A 38 3.16 9.48 9.22
N ALA A 39 2.45 9.32 8.11
CA ALA A 39 1.27 10.13 7.79
C ALA A 39 0.02 9.63 8.53
N GLU A 40 -1.02 10.46 8.55
CA GLU A 40 -2.26 10.18 9.29
C GLU A 40 -3.02 8.99 8.68
N ALA A 41 -3.46 8.06 9.54
CA ALA A 41 -4.26 6.91 9.12
C ALA A 41 -5.62 7.35 8.58
N GLY A 42 -6.08 6.73 7.50
CA GLY A 42 -7.37 7.01 6.86
C GLY A 42 -7.40 8.29 6.02
N VAL A 43 -6.29 9.02 5.93
CA VAL A 43 -6.13 10.17 5.05
C VAL A 43 -5.54 9.71 3.72
N TRP A 44 -6.03 10.28 2.62
CA TRP A 44 -5.49 10.04 1.29
C TRP A 44 -4.31 10.97 1.05
N HIS A 45 -3.24 10.39 0.54
CA HIS A 45 -2.01 11.10 0.19
C HIS A 45 -1.69 10.88 -1.28
N ASP A 46 -1.19 11.92 -1.93
CA ASP A 46 -0.63 11.80 -3.27
C ASP A 46 0.63 10.91 -3.21
N LEU A 47 0.62 9.82 -4.00
CA LEU A 47 1.72 8.88 -4.04
C LEU A 47 2.96 9.49 -4.68
N ASP A 48 2.78 10.41 -5.62
CA ASP A 48 3.88 11.22 -6.10
C ASP A 48 4.48 12.00 -4.93
N GLU A 49 3.77 12.87 -4.24
CA GLU A 49 4.36 13.62 -3.11
C GLU A 49 5.12 12.74 -2.10
N LEU A 50 4.55 11.59 -1.73
CA LEU A 50 5.19 10.64 -0.80
C LEU A 50 6.51 10.05 -1.32
N ALA A 51 6.67 9.87 -2.62
CA ALA A 51 7.88 9.33 -3.23
C ALA A 51 8.93 10.37 -3.64
N GLU A 52 8.79 11.64 -3.21
CA GLU A 52 9.80 12.67 -3.46
C GLU A 52 11.19 12.26 -2.91
N GLY A 53 12.21 12.26 -3.76
CA GLY A 53 13.56 11.81 -3.38
C GLY A 53 13.70 10.30 -3.18
N LEU A 54 12.72 9.50 -3.62
CA LEU A 54 12.79 8.03 -3.68
C LEU A 54 12.88 7.58 -5.16
N PRO A 55 14.08 7.57 -5.77
CA PRO A 55 14.24 7.38 -7.22
C PRO A 55 13.72 6.04 -7.73
N LEU A 56 13.80 4.98 -6.92
CA LEU A 56 13.28 3.67 -7.30
C LEU A 56 11.75 3.64 -7.36
N VAL A 57 11.08 4.35 -6.46
CA VAL A 57 9.61 4.45 -6.49
C VAL A 57 9.19 5.32 -7.67
N ARG A 58 9.91 6.41 -7.93
CA ARG A 58 9.67 7.27 -9.09
C ARG A 58 9.78 6.55 -10.41
N ALA A 59 10.82 5.75 -10.60
CA ALA A 59 10.96 4.95 -11.80
C ALA A 59 9.74 4.04 -12.04
N ARG A 60 9.15 3.49 -10.97
CA ARG A 60 7.93 2.67 -11.08
C ARG A 60 6.69 3.49 -11.41
N LEU A 61 6.54 4.69 -10.86
CA LEU A 61 5.44 5.61 -11.17
C LEU A 61 5.52 6.14 -12.62
N ASP A 62 6.72 6.36 -13.12
CA ASP A 62 6.93 6.81 -14.51
C ASP A 62 6.46 5.76 -15.53
N GLU A 63 6.47 4.46 -15.19
CA GLU A 63 5.92 3.39 -16.04
C GLU A 63 4.40 3.45 -16.19
N LEU A 64 3.71 4.15 -15.29
CA LEU A 64 2.24 4.30 -15.28
C LEU A 64 1.76 5.58 -15.99
N ASP A 65 2.59 6.27 -16.76
CA ASP A 65 2.23 7.47 -17.52
C ASP A 65 1.55 8.57 -16.66
N ALA A 66 2.08 8.79 -15.45
CA ALA A 66 1.61 9.80 -14.49
C ALA A 66 0.11 9.70 -14.15
N LEU A 67 -0.41 8.48 -14.02
CA LEU A 67 -1.72 8.27 -13.41
C LEU A 67 -1.74 8.87 -11.99
N PRO A 68 -2.72 9.71 -11.63
CA PRO A 68 -2.82 10.27 -10.28
C PRO A 68 -3.22 9.14 -9.33
N ILE A 69 -2.24 8.63 -8.59
CA ILE A 69 -2.42 7.56 -7.62
C ILE A 69 -2.40 8.16 -6.22
N HIS A 70 -3.49 7.93 -5.50
CA HIS A 70 -3.60 8.24 -4.09
C HIS A 70 -3.39 6.96 -3.27
N VAL A 71 -2.78 7.12 -2.10
CA VAL A 71 -2.56 6.03 -1.17
C VAL A 71 -3.07 6.42 0.22
N SER A 72 -3.71 5.48 0.90
CA SER A 72 -4.13 5.62 2.29
C SER A 72 -3.83 4.33 3.05
N TRP A 73 -3.68 4.42 4.37
CA TRP A 73 -3.52 3.26 5.22
C TRP A 73 -4.44 3.32 6.43
N ILE A 74 -4.92 2.17 6.89
CA ILE A 74 -5.78 2.05 8.07
C ILE A 74 -5.27 0.91 8.94
N ASP A 75 -5.17 1.14 10.25
CA ASP A 75 -4.82 0.09 11.21
C ASP A 75 -5.87 -1.03 11.22
N LEU A 76 -5.39 -2.27 11.27
CA LEU A 76 -6.23 -3.46 11.40
C LEU A 76 -5.89 -4.19 12.71
N PRO A 77 -6.28 -3.61 13.87
CA PRO A 77 -5.86 -4.10 15.18
C PRO A 77 -6.40 -5.51 15.50
N ASP A 78 -7.55 -5.87 14.92
CA ASP A 78 -8.23 -7.16 15.10
C ASP A 78 -7.95 -8.13 13.93
N SER A 79 -6.81 -8.00 13.26
CA SER A 79 -6.46 -8.87 12.13
C SER A 79 -6.36 -10.34 12.55
N ILE A 80 -6.96 -11.23 11.75
CA ILE A 80 -6.84 -12.70 11.92
C ILE A 80 -5.40 -13.20 11.75
N HIS A 81 -4.53 -12.37 11.17
CA HIS A 81 -3.12 -12.70 10.94
C HIS A 81 -2.21 -12.28 12.11
N GLY A 82 -2.79 -11.75 13.20
CA GLY A 82 -2.09 -11.28 14.38
C GLY A 82 -1.94 -9.76 14.42
N GLU A 83 -1.12 -9.27 15.33
CA GLU A 83 -1.00 -7.84 15.60
C GLU A 83 -0.10 -7.09 14.60
N GLY A 84 -0.31 -5.78 14.53
CA GLY A 84 0.53 -4.87 13.75
C GLY A 84 0.22 -4.87 12.25
N TYR A 85 -0.90 -5.48 11.84
CA TYR A 85 -1.37 -5.42 10.47
C TYR A 85 -2.15 -4.13 10.21
N CYS A 86 -2.09 -3.69 8.96
CA CYS A 86 -2.82 -2.56 8.42
C CYS A 86 -3.21 -2.87 6.97
N THR A 87 -4.24 -2.19 6.49
CA THR A 87 -4.57 -2.18 5.06
C THR A 87 -3.95 -0.95 4.42
N ILE A 88 -3.37 -1.12 3.24
CA ILE A 88 -2.93 -0.03 2.38
C ILE A 88 -3.82 -0.05 1.15
N THR A 89 -4.46 1.06 0.84
CA THR A 89 -5.33 1.20 -0.33
C THR A 89 -4.66 2.15 -1.31
N PHE A 90 -4.48 1.68 -2.54
CA PHE A 90 -4.07 2.48 -3.69
C PHE A 90 -5.29 2.78 -4.53
N TYR A 91 -5.45 4.03 -4.94
CA TYR A 91 -6.58 4.49 -5.74
C TYR A 91 -6.06 5.31 -6.92
N CYS A 92 -6.35 4.85 -8.13
CA CYS A 92 -6.08 5.59 -9.35
C CYS A 92 -7.35 6.34 -9.76
N GLU A 93 -7.30 7.67 -9.77
CA GLU A 93 -8.50 8.46 -10.10
C GLU A 93 -8.95 8.23 -11.54
N ARG A 94 -7.97 8.09 -12.46
CA ARG A 94 -8.25 7.83 -13.86
C ARG A 94 -8.65 6.36 -14.01
N GLY A 95 -9.95 6.14 -14.20
CA GLY A 95 -10.52 4.79 -14.31
C GLY A 95 -11.15 4.27 -13.01
N HIS A 96 -11.11 5.04 -11.92
CA HIS A 96 -11.70 4.67 -10.62
C HIS A 96 -11.25 3.30 -10.10
N LEU A 97 -9.99 2.96 -10.36
CA LEU A 97 -9.41 1.67 -10.01
C LEU A 97 -8.85 1.73 -8.59
N TYR A 98 -8.97 0.64 -7.84
CA TYR A 98 -8.35 0.52 -6.54
C TYR A 98 -7.67 -0.83 -6.33
N ARG A 99 -6.64 -0.84 -5.49
CA ARG A 99 -5.96 -2.04 -5.02
C ARG A 99 -5.77 -1.98 -3.52
N LEU A 100 -6.02 -3.10 -2.87
CA LEU A 100 -5.89 -3.25 -1.43
C LEU A 100 -4.73 -4.21 -1.15
N ALA A 101 -3.80 -3.77 -0.32
CA ALA A 101 -2.73 -4.61 0.19
C ALA A 101 -2.86 -4.75 1.71
N LEU A 102 -2.55 -5.94 2.22
CA LEU A 102 -2.41 -6.20 3.64
C LEU A 102 -0.93 -6.14 4.01
N TYR A 103 -0.56 -5.32 5.00
CA TYR A 103 0.84 -5.14 5.38
C TYR A 103 1.04 -5.25 6.89
N ASN A 104 2.13 -5.89 7.33
CA ASN A 104 2.51 -5.97 8.74
C ASN A 104 3.51 -4.86 9.10
N ARG A 105 3.00 -3.75 9.64
CA ARG A 105 3.82 -2.63 10.13
C ARG A 105 4.71 -3.02 11.32
N GLY A 106 4.26 -3.97 12.13
CA GLY A 106 5.08 -4.54 13.21
C GLY A 106 6.33 -5.26 12.70
N LEU A 107 6.25 -5.91 11.53
CA LEU A 107 7.40 -6.54 10.88
C LEU A 107 8.38 -5.48 10.36
N LEU A 108 7.89 -4.39 9.78
CA LEU A 108 8.72 -3.27 9.33
C LEU A 108 9.50 -2.65 10.50
N ALA A 109 8.82 -2.36 11.62
CA ALA A 109 9.46 -1.85 12.83
C ALA A 109 10.59 -2.78 13.32
N ARG A 110 10.32 -4.09 13.39
CA ARG A 110 11.33 -5.10 13.79
C ARG A 110 12.54 -5.14 12.84
N ARG A 111 12.32 -5.05 11.53
CA ARG A 111 13.41 -5.00 10.53
C ARG A 111 14.29 -3.77 10.68
N ARG A 112 13.72 -2.66 11.16
CA ARG A 112 14.41 -1.39 11.42
C ARG A 112 14.99 -1.30 12.84
N GLY A 113 14.77 -2.30 13.69
CA GLY A 113 15.23 -2.30 15.09
C GLY A 113 14.40 -1.41 16.02
N GLU A 114 13.19 -1.03 15.60
CA GLU A 114 12.27 -0.20 16.39
C GLU A 114 11.37 -1.09 17.26
N PRO A 115 10.98 -0.63 18.48
CA PRO A 115 9.98 -1.33 19.27
C PRO A 115 8.67 -1.39 18.48
N GLY A 116 8.17 -2.60 18.26
CA GLY A 116 6.90 -2.81 17.56
C GLY A 116 5.71 -2.19 18.32
N PRO A 117 4.55 -2.04 17.67
CA PRO A 117 3.36 -1.54 18.34
C PRO A 117 3.03 -2.39 19.58
N PRO A 118 2.53 -1.79 20.66
CA PRO A 118 2.18 -2.52 21.87
C PRO A 118 1.14 -3.60 21.57
N ARG A 119 1.37 -4.80 22.12
CA ARG A 119 0.39 -5.89 22.13
C ARG A 119 -0.93 -5.39 22.72
N PRO A 120 -2.06 -5.36 21.99
CA PRO A 120 -3.37 -5.28 22.64
C PRO A 120 -3.48 -6.38 23.71
N PRO A 121 -4.14 -6.11 24.84
CA PRO A 121 -4.43 -7.16 25.80
C PRO A 121 -5.20 -8.26 25.08
N GLY A 122 -4.67 -9.48 25.11
CA GLY A 122 -5.24 -10.61 24.37
C GLY A 122 -6.74 -10.70 24.63
N ARG A 123 -7.55 -10.62 23.57
CA ARG A 123 -8.97 -10.93 23.66
C ARG A 123 -9.08 -12.37 24.16
N LEU A 124 -9.41 -12.53 25.44
CA LEU A 124 -9.96 -13.77 25.95
C LEU A 124 -11.25 -13.98 25.16
N LEU A 125 -11.20 -14.88 24.18
CA LEU A 125 -12.40 -15.45 23.58
C LEU A 125 -13.08 -16.22 24.71
N ASN A 126 -14.09 -15.59 25.31
CA ASN A 126 -15.10 -16.25 26.14
C ASN A 126 -16.20 -16.80 25.23
#